data_AF-A0A2M8PL30-F1
#
_entry.id   AF-A0A2M8PL30-F1
#
_cell.length_a   1.000
_cell.length_b   1.000
_cell.length_c   1.000
_cell.angle_alpha   90.00
_cell.angle_beta   90.00
_cell.angle_gamma   90.00
#
_symmetry.space_group_name_H-M   'P 1'
#
loop_
_entity.id
_entity.type
_entity.pdbx_description
1 polymer ?
#
loop_
_entity_poly.entity_id
_entity_poly.type
_entity_poly.pdbx_seq_one_letter_code
_entity_poly.pdbx_strand_id
1 'polypeptide(L)'
;MMKIRILALIACSFILFSFVGEGQSQEEEPVPTLVPPTLVPTAVTTPTSSLNNTSNLARVQQDGVVRIGILYSEPSFGELTIRGEVIGFDADLARAIAEAWGVELELIQVTRQS
;
A
#
# COMPACT_ATOMS: atom_id res chain seq x y z
N MET A 1 14.13 -35.46 18.79
CA MET A 1 14.01 -34.20 18.00
C MET A 1 12.64 -33.94 17.37
N MET A 2 11.76 -34.92 17.12
CA MET A 2 10.39 -34.64 16.61
C MET A 2 9.42 -34.02 17.64
N LYS A 3 9.57 -34.33 18.94
CA LYS A 3 8.69 -33.83 20.01
C LYS A 3 8.83 -32.32 20.27
N ILE A 4 10.04 -31.76 20.08
CA ILE A 4 10.32 -30.33 20.22
C ILE A 4 9.71 -29.50 19.06
N ARG A 5 9.61 -30.09 17.85
CA ARG A 5 8.99 -29.44 16.69
C ARG A 5 7.46 -29.42 16.80
N ILE A 6 6.87 -30.49 17.34
CA ILE A 6 5.42 -30.56 17.62
C ILE A 6 5.03 -29.61 18.75
N LEU A 7 5.86 -29.48 19.79
CA LEU A 7 5.63 -28.53 20.89
C LEU A 7 5.76 -27.07 20.43
N ALA A 8 6.70 -26.76 19.52
CA ALA A 8 6.83 -25.42 18.94
C ALA A 8 5.66 -25.02 18.03
N LEU A 9 5.09 -25.98 17.27
CA LEU A 9 3.91 -25.72 16.42
C LEU A 9 2.63 -25.49 17.25
N ILE A 10 2.45 -26.20 18.37
CA ILE A 10 1.32 -25.99 19.28
C ILE A 10 1.44 -24.65 20.03
N ALA A 11 2.65 -24.26 20.43
CA ALA A 11 2.91 -22.96 21.05
C ALA A 11 2.68 -21.79 20.07
N CYS A 12 3.01 -21.95 18.79
CA CYS A 12 2.76 -20.93 17.76
C CYS A 12 1.26 -20.80 17.43
N SER A 13 0.51 -21.90 17.51
CA SER A 13 -0.95 -21.90 17.33
C SER A 13 -1.72 -21.24 18.48
N PHE A 14 -1.17 -21.20 19.70
CA PHE A 14 -1.83 -20.56 20.86
C PHE A 14 -1.66 -19.03 20.89
N ILE A 15 -0.66 -18.48 20.19
CA ILE A 15 -0.40 -17.03 20.12
C ILE A 15 -1.37 -16.33 19.14
N LEU A 16 -1.94 -17.08 18.18
CA LEU A 16 -2.91 -16.58 17.20
C LEU A 16 -4.36 -16.50 17.73
N PHE A 17 -4.66 -17.02 18.93
CA PHE A 17 -6.03 -17.09 19.46
C PHE A 17 -6.33 -16.12 20.62
N SER A 18 -5.36 -15.31 21.06
CA SER A 18 -5.50 -14.44 22.24
C SER A 18 -5.88 -12.99 21.94
N PHE A 19 -6.28 -12.66 20.71
CA PHE A 19 -6.78 -11.32 20.37
C PHE A 19 -8.29 -11.31 20.17
N VAL A 20 -9.03 -11.71 21.22
CA VAL A 20 -10.44 -11.31 21.41
C VAL A 20 -10.49 -10.64 22.79
N GLY A 21 -10.13 -9.37 22.80
CA GLY A 21 -10.32 -8.48 23.94
C GLY A 21 -11.69 -7.84 23.80
N GLU A 22 -12.69 -8.46 24.44
CA GLU A 22 -14.00 -7.86 24.69
C GLU A 22 -13.76 -6.58 25.52
N GLY A 23 -13.85 -5.42 24.88
CA GLY A 23 -13.76 -4.13 25.55
C GLY A 23 -14.92 -4.01 26.52
N GLN A 24 -14.63 -4.02 27.82
CA GLN A 24 -15.62 -3.83 28.88
C GLN A 24 -16.26 -2.45 28.72
N SER A 25 -17.55 -2.42 28.39
CA SER A 25 -18.38 -1.23 28.49
C SER A 25 -18.50 -0.86 29.97
N GLN A 26 -17.82 0.20 30.41
CA GLN A 26 -18.11 0.86 31.68
C GLN A 26 -19.35 1.72 31.47
N GLU A 27 -20.46 1.38 32.13
CA GLU A 27 -21.61 2.27 32.28
C GLU A 27 -21.18 3.46 33.15
N GLU A 28 -20.93 4.60 32.50
CA GLU A 28 -20.65 5.88 33.15
C GLU A 28 -21.98 6.56 33.50
N GLU A 29 -22.25 6.72 34.81
CA GLU A 29 -23.44 7.42 35.32
C GLU A 29 -23.51 8.84 34.73
N PRO A 30 -24.66 9.27 34.17
CA PRO A 30 -24.75 10.53 33.46
C PRO A 30 -24.67 11.72 34.42
N VAL A 31 -23.57 12.48 34.34
CA VAL A 31 -23.46 13.79 34.99
C VAL A 31 -24.42 14.78 34.28
N PRO A 32 -25.29 15.50 35.00
CA PRO A 32 -26.23 16.43 34.38
C PRO A 32 -25.44 17.53 33.64
N THR A 33 -25.53 17.55 32.31
CA THR A 33 -24.88 18.57 31.49
C THR A 33 -25.93 19.52 30.94
N LEU A 34 -25.67 20.83 31.00
CA LEU A 34 -26.49 21.83 30.33
C LEU A 34 -26.40 21.61 28.82
N VAL A 35 -27.54 21.40 28.16
CA VAL A 35 -27.59 21.17 26.71
C VAL A 35 -27.07 22.41 25.96
N PRO A 36 -26.00 22.28 25.15
CA PRO A 36 -25.56 23.38 24.30
C PRO A 36 -26.61 23.63 23.19
N PRO A 37 -26.78 24.88 22.74
CA PRO A 37 -27.72 25.20 21.67
C PRO A 37 -27.38 24.43 20.38
N THR A 38 -28.40 23.81 19.77
CA THR A 38 -28.26 23.05 18.52
C THR A 38 -27.90 23.98 17.36
N LEU A 39 -26.74 23.76 16.73
CA LEU A 39 -26.36 24.47 15.52
C LEU A 39 -27.29 24.09 14.37
N VAL A 40 -27.82 25.10 13.65
CA VAL A 40 -28.62 24.89 12.44
C VAL A 40 -27.68 24.52 11.29
N PRO A 41 -27.90 23.41 10.56
CA PRO A 41 -27.02 23.02 9.47
C PRO A 41 -27.10 24.05 8.33
N THR A 42 -26.00 24.73 8.05
CA THR A 42 -25.85 25.47 6.79
C THR A 42 -25.55 24.46 5.70
N ALA A 43 -26.41 24.36 4.68
CA ALA A 43 -26.19 23.46 3.55
C ALA A 43 -24.97 23.93 2.74
N VAL A 44 -23.83 23.28 2.96
CA VAL A 44 -22.62 23.49 2.17
C VAL A 44 -22.85 22.83 0.80
N THR A 45 -23.01 23.63 -0.24
CA THR A 45 -22.99 23.13 -1.63
C THR A 45 -21.56 22.80 -2.01
N THR A 46 -21.15 21.57 -1.73
CA THR A 46 -19.86 21.04 -2.20
C THR A 46 -19.96 20.75 -3.70
N PRO A 47 -19.08 21.31 -4.55
CA PRO A 47 -19.06 20.92 -5.95
C PRO A 47 -18.73 19.43 -6.03
N THR A 48 -19.64 18.64 -6.59
CA THR A 48 -19.43 17.22 -6.88
C THR A 48 -18.47 17.12 -8.06
N SER A 49 -17.17 17.18 -7.79
CA SER A 49 -16.17 16.70 -8.73
C SER A 49 -16.42 15.21 -8.92
N SER A 50 -16.69 14.78 -10.15
CA SER A 50 -16.80 13.35 -10.46
C SER A 50 -15.40 12.74 -10.37
N LEU A 51 -15.00 12.33 -9.15
CA LEU A 51 -13.78 11.56 -8.96
C LEU A 51 -13.98 10.21 -9.67
N ASN A 52 -13.15 9.94 -10.67
CA ASN A 52 -12.89 8.57 -11.09
C ASN A 52 -12.35 7.83 -9.86
N ASN A 53 -13.20 7.03 -9.21
CA ASN A 53 -12.87 6.29 -7.99
C ASN A 53 -12.08 5.00 -8.26
N THR A 54 -11.64 4.76 -9.51
CA THR A 54 -10.82 3.60 -9.84
C THR A 54 -9.37 3.87 -9.48
N SER A 55 -8.80 2.99 -8.65
CA SER A 55 -7.38 3.03 -8.31
C SER A 55 -6.49 2.93 -9.56
N ASN A 56 -5.38 3.69 -9.59
CA ASN A 56 -4.39 3.55 -10.65
C ASN A 56 -3.79 2.13 -10.71
N LEU A 57 -3.67 1.45 -9.57
CA LEU A 57 -3.22 0.05 -9.56
C LEU A 57 -4.22 -0.86 -10.28
N ALA A 58 -5.52 -0.65 -10.06
CA ALA A 58 -6.55 -1.42 -10.77
C ALA A 58 -6.49 -1.19 -12.29
N ARG A 59 -6.13 0.03 -12.73
CA ARG A 59 -5.89 0.33 -14.14
C ARG A 59 -4.66 -0.40 -14.67
N VAL A 60 -3.54 -0.37 -13.96
CA VAL A 60 -2.30 -1.10 -14.33
C VAL A 60 -2.56 -2.61 -14.44
N GLN A 61 -3.30 -3.18 -13.49
CA GLN A 61 -3.68 -4.59 -13.52
C GLN A 61 -4.60 -4.92 -14.70
N GLN A 62 -5.54 -4.03 -15.02
CA GLN A 62 -6.43 -4.17 -16.18
C GLN A 62 -5.68 -4.06 -17.51
N ASP A 63 -4.69 -3.17 -17.59
CA ASP A 63 -3.87 -2.95 -18.78
C ASP A 63 -2.82 -4.07 -18.96
N GLY A 64 -2.47 -4.78 -17.88
CA GLY A 64 -1.50 -5.87 -17.88
C GLY A 64 -0.05 -5.42 -18.03
N VAL A 65 0.23 -4.12 -17.98
CA VAL A 65 1.58 -3.55 -18.12
C VAL A 65 1.78 -2.36 -17.17
N VAL A 66 2.94 -2.30 -16.52
CA VAL A 66 3.40 -1.15 -15.76
C VAL A 66 4.56 -0.48 -16.49
N ARG A 67 4.46 0.84 -16.68
CA ARG A 67 5.53 1.69 -17.22
C ARG A 67 6.25 2.40 -16.09
N ILE A 68 7.55 2.14 -15.91
CA ILE A 68 8.34 2.72 -14.84
C ILE A 68 9.48 3.56 -15.44
N GLY A 69 9.49 4.85 -15.11
CA GLY A 69 10.53 5.78 -15.53
C GLY A 69 11.79 5.63 -14.68
N ILE A 70 12.95 5.43 -15.31
CA ILE A 70 14.26 5.35 -14.66
C ILE A 70 15.25 6.26 -15.39
N LEU A 71 16.11 6.94 -14.63
CA LEU A 71 17.23 7.68 -15.20
C LEU A 71 18.33 6.69 -15.55
N TYR A 72 18.66 6.55 -16.84
CA TYR A 72 19.65 5.55 -17.32
C TYR A 72 21.10 6.00 -17.19
N SER A 73 21.33 7.17 -16.59
CA SER A 73 22.64 7.79 -16.44
C SER A 73 23.06 7.90 -14.97
N GLU A 74 22.54 7.04 -14.11
CA GLU A 74 22.83 7.03 -12.67
C GLU A 74 23.42 5.67 -12.26
N PRO A 75 24.75 5.50 -12.34
CA PRO A 75 25.40 4.22 -12.06
C PRO A 75 25.01 3.64 -10.69
N SER A 76 24.92 2.32 -10.60
CA SER A 76 24.38 1.56 -9.45
C SER A 76 22.86 1.63 -9.25
N PHE A 77 22.17 2.67 -9.71
CA PHE A 77 20.71 2.82 -9.59
C PHE A 77 19.99 2.48 -10.90
N GLY A 78 20.39 3.13 -12.00
CA GLY A 78 19.84 2.93 -13.34
C GLY A 78 20.89 3.22 -14.41
N GLU A 79 21.32 2.19 -15.13
CA GLU A 79 22.33 2.28 -16.17
C GLU A 79 21.93 1.48 -17.41
N LEU A 80 21.99 2.11 -18.59
CA LEU A 80 21.83 1.41 -19.86
C LEU A 80 23.18 0.81 -20.28
N THR A 81 23.25 -0.52 -20.33
CA THR A 81 24.44 -1.25 -20.75
C THR A 81 24.64 -1.23 -22.27
N ILE A 82 25.83 -1.59 -22.73
CA ILE A 82 26.14 -1.79 -24.17
C ILE A 82 25.28 -2.85 -24.85
N ARG A 83 24.65 -3.75 -24.06
CA ARG A 83 23.74 -4.79 -24.56
C ARG A 83 22.30 -4.30 -24.71
N GLY A 84 22.02 -3.04 -24.37
CA GLY A 84 20.67 -2.48 -24.38
C GLY A 84 19.84 -2.87 -23.16
N GLU A 85 20.45 -3.47 -22.14
CA GLU A 85 19.78 -3.82 -20.89
C GLU A 85 19.88 -2.66 -19.89
N VAL A 86 18.79 -2.36 -19.19
CA VAL A 86 18.81 -1.41 -18.07
C VAL A 86 19.06 -2.19 -16.78
N ILE A 87 20.15 -1.87 -16.08
CA ILE A 87 20.58 -2.53 -14.83
C ILE A 87 20.68 -1.52 -13.67
N GLY A 88 20.80 -2.03 -12.46
CA GLY A 88 20.94 -1.23 -11.24
C GLY A 88 19.78 -1.44 -10.26
N PHE A 89 19.89 -0.86 -9.08
CA PHE A 89 18.92 -1.02 -7.99
C PHE A 89 17.49 -0.67 -8.40
N ASP A 90 17.28 0.46 -9.10
CA ASP A 90 15.94 0.89 -9.51
C ASP A 90 15.35 -0.07 -10.55
N ALA A 91 16.19 -0.60 -11.46
CA ALA A 91 15.76 -1.55 -12.47
C ALA A 91 15.38 -2.91 -11.85
N ASP A 92 16.14 -3.37 -10.85
CA ASP A 92 15.85 -4.58 -10.09
C ASP A 92 14.57 -4.42 -9.25
N LEU A 93 14.40 -3.27 -8.60
CA LEU A 93 13.19 -2.93 -7.86
C LEU A 93 11.96 -2.86 -8.76
N ALA A 94 12.08 -2.25 -9.94
CA ALA A 94 10.99 -2.18 -10.92
C ALA A 94 10.56 -3.58 -11.38
N ARG A 95 11.51 -4.49 -11.62
CA ARG A 95 11.23 -5.90 -11.95
C ARG A 95 10.50 -6.62 -10.82
N ALA A 96 10.96 -6.45 -9.57
CA ALA A 96 10.29 -7.04 -8.42
C ALA A 96 8.86 -6.50 -8.20
N ILE A 97 8.63 -5.21 -8.45
CA ILE A 97 7.29 -4.60 -8.36
C ILE A 97 6.35 -5.18 -9.43
N ALA A 98 6.81 -5.26 -10.69
CA ALA A 98 6.00 -5.81 -11.78
C ALA A 98 5.67 -7.29 -11.55
N GLU A 99 6.64 -8.08 -11.09
CA GLU A 99 6.44 -9.48 -10.70
C GLU A 99 5.43 -9.61 -9.56
N ALA A 100 5.55 -8.80 -8.50
CA ALA A 100 4.61 -8.80 -7.38
C ALA A 100 3.19 -8.41 -7.79
N TRP A 101 3.04 -7.59 -8.83
CA TRP A 101 1.74 -7.18 -9.37
C TRP A 101 1.21 -8.11 -10.46
N GLY A 102 2.02 -9.05 -10.96
CA GLY A 102 1.64 -9.99 -12.02
C GLY A 102 1.40 -9.31 -13.36
N VAL A 103 2.15 -8.25 -13.68
CA VAL A 103 2.03 -7.47 -14.93
C VAL A 103 3.37 -7.40 -15.66
N GLU A 104 3.32 -7.12 -16.96
CA GLU A 104 4.52 -6.89 -17.77
C GLU A 104 5.21 -5.57 -17.37
N LEU A 105 6.54 -5.53 -17.46
CA LEU A 105 7.33 -4.33 -17.17
C LEU A 105 7.81 -3.65 -18.45
N GLU A 106 7.57 -2.35 -18.54
CA GLU A 106 8.17 -1.47 -19.55
C GLU A 106 9.01 -0.38 -18.86
N LEU A 107 10.34 -0.46 -18.99
CA LEU A 107 11.24 0.56 -18.47
C LEU A 107 11.35 1.72 -19.46
N ILE A 108 11.14 2.94 -18.97
CA ILE A 108 11.17 4.18 -19.77
C ILE A 108 12.33 5.06 -19.33
N GLN A 109 13.15 5.53 -20.26
CA GLN A 109 14.18 6.51 -19.93
C GLN A 109 13.53 7.86 -19.58
N VAL A 110 13.88 8.41 -18.42
CA VAL A 110 13.52 9.79 -18.05
C VAL A 110 14.76 10.68 -17.95
N THR A 111 14.56 11.99 -18.03
CA THR A 111 15.62 13.00 -17.89
C THR A 111 15.41 13.83 -16.64
N ARG A 112 16.50 14.37 -16.08
CA ARG A 112 16.42 15.34 -14.98
C ARG A 112 15.73 16.62 -15.48
N GLN A 113 14.89 17.20 -14.63
CA GLN A 113 14.40 18.57 -14.83
C GLN A 113 15.52 19.53 -14.41
N SER A 114 15.93 20.43 -15.31
CA SER A 114 16.96 21.44 -15.08
C SER A 114 16.38 22.74 -14.53
#